data_AF-A0A497KX36-F1
#
_entry.id   AF-A0A497KX36-F1
#
_cell.length_a   1.000
_cell.length_b   1.000
_cell.length_c   1.000
_cell.angle_alpha   90.00
_cell.angle_beta   90.00
_cell.angle_gamma   90.00
#
_symmetry.space_group_name_H-M   'P 1'
#
loop_
_entity.id
_entity.type
_entity.pdbx_description
1 polymer ?
#
loop_
_entity_poly.entity_id
_entity_poly.type
_entity_poly.pdbx_seq_one_letter_code
_entity_poly.pdbx_strand_id
1 'polypeptide(L)'
;MARELCSGLQLSLDIGIRRLEEEMEEHGELNKAVVNTFLALLAEVEDTHPARWGGLRKTSLVPDAVWEGLGVAREKSERARAILARGGARTEEGLKALWELDAELRSKGLNPGSCADLTACSLMLALLTWLRP
;
A
#
# COMPACT_ATOMS: atom_id res chain seq x y z
N MET A 1 -5.70 -9.55 4.50
CA MET A 1 -6.33 -9.53 5.83
C MET A 1 -6.42 -10.91 6.51
N ALA A 2 -7.05 -11.94 5.92
CA ALA A 2 -7.12 -13.27 6.57
C ALA A 2 -5.73 -13.86 6.91
N ARG A 3 -4.74 -13.68 6.02
CA ARG A 3 -3.35 -14.06 6.29
C ARG A 3 -2.76 -13.31 7.48
N GLU A 4 -2.94 -11.99 7.55
CA GLU A 4 -2.43 -11.16 8.65
C GLU A 4 -3.03 -11.52 10.01
N LEU A 5 -4.33 -11.78 10.06
CA LEU A 5 -4.97 -12.21 11.30
C LEU A 5 -4.42 -13.56 11.77
N CYS A 6 -4.07 -14.45 10.84
CA CYS A 6 -3.44 -15.74 11.16
C CYS A 6 -1.93 -15.63 11.45
N SER A 7 -1.24 -14.61 10.94
CA SER A 7 0.20 -14.39 11.16
C SER A 7 0.51 -13.37 12.26
N GLY A 8 -0.50 -12.92 13.02
CA GLY A 8 -0.30 -11.96 14.11
C GLY A 8 0.04 -10.54 13.63
N LEU A 9 -0.49 -10.11 12.48
CA LEU A 9 -0.32 -8.77 11.89
C LEU A 9 1.12 -8.44 11.48
N GLN A 10 1.91 -9.42 11.07
CA GLN A 10 3.32 -9.25 10.72
C GLN A 10 3.59 -8.09 9.76
N LEU A 11 2.83 -7.89 8.69
CA LEU A 11 3.11 -6.79 7.76
C LEU A 11 2.79 -5.42 8.37
N SER A 12 1.72 -5.34 9.18
CA SER A 12 1.41 -4.12 9.92
C SER A 12 2.46 -3.80 11.00
N LEU A 13 3.05 -4.82 11.64
CA LEU A 13 4.07 -4.66 12.67
C LEU A 13 5.49 -4.45 12.12
N ASP A 14 5.87 -5.17 11.07
CA ASP A 14 7.23 -5.16 10.55
C ASP A 14 7.46 -4.00 9.57
N ILE A 15 6.42 -3.56 8.86
CA ILE A 15 6.52 -2.53 7.83
C ILE A 15 5.69 -1.32 8.20
N GLY A 16 4.40 -1.53 8.51
CA GLY A 16 3.44 -0.45 8.68
C GLY A 16 3.76 0.49 9.85
N ILE A 17 3.79 -0.03 11.07
CA ILE A 17 4.05 0.78 12.27
C ILE A 17 5.47 1.37 12.27
N ARG A 18 6.48 0.61 11.80
CA ARG A 18 7.86 1.08 11.71
C ARG A 18 8.00 2.26 10.77
N ARG A 19 7.42 2.16 9.56
CA ARG A 19 7.44 3.28 8.62
C ARG A 19 6.68 4.49 9.17
N LEU A 20 5.56 4.26 9.86
CA LEU A 20 4.79 5.35 10.46
C LEU A 20 5.58 6.05 11.56
N GLU A 21 6.29 5.31 12.41
CA GLU A 21 7.21 5.82 13.43
C GLU A 21 8.33 6.65 12.79
N GLU A 22 9.06 6.08 11.83
CA GLU A 22 10.16 6.76 11.13
C GLU A 22 9.73 8.10 10.52
N GLU A 23 8.60 8.11 9.80
CA GLU A 23 8.08 9.34 9.18
C GLU A 23 7.64 10.38 10.21
N MET A 24 7.07 9.94 11.34
CA MET A 24 6.65 10.83 12.42
C MET A 24 7.84 11.40 13.18
N GLU A 25 8.88 10.61 13.44
CA GLU A 25 10.11 11.06 14.09
C GLU A 25 10.91 12.03 13.22
N GLU A 26 11.01 11.77 11.91
CA GLU A 26 11.82 12.58 11.00
C GLU A 26 11.13 13.89 10.58
N HIS A 27 9.80 13.88 10.43
CA HIS A 27 9.08 14.98 9.79
C HIS A 27 7.89 15.54 10.60
N GLY A 28 7.33 14.76 11.53
CA GLY A 28 6.24 15.22 12.40
C GLY A 28 4.90 15.51 11.69
N GLU A 29 4.71 15.10 10.44
CA GLU A 29 3.50 15.37 9.66
C GLU A 29 2.65 14.09 9.45
N LEU A 30 1.67 13.87 10.33
CA LEU A 30 0.85 12.65 10.36
C LEU A 30 0.22 12.28 9.01
N ASN A 31 -0.35 13.25 8.30
CA ASN A 31 -1.01 12.97 7.01
C ASN A 31 -0.01 12.43 5.98
N LYS A 32 1.19 13.02 5.90
CA LYS A 32 2.24 12.56 4.98
C LYS A 32 2.80 11.21 5.43
N ALA A 33 2.97 11.03 6.73
CA ALA A 33 3.45 9.78 7.32
C ALA A 33 2.49 8.60 7.00
N VAL A 34 1.18 8.81 7.13
CA VAL A 34 0.16 7.79 6.77
C VAL A 34 0.21 7.46 5.28
N VAL A 35 0.31 8.46 4.39
CA VAL A 35 0.40 8.24 2.94
C VAL A 35 1.68 7.48 2.57
N ASN A 36 2.83 7.84 3.17
CA ASN A 36 4.09 7.15 2.92
C ASN A 36 4.12 5.73 3.50
N THR A 37 3.43 5.51 4.63
CA THR A 37 3.21 4.17 5.19
C THR A 37 2.39 3.31 4.23
N PHE A 38 1.32 3.85 3.67
CA PHE A 38 0.53 3.17 2.65
C PHE A 38 1.36 2.83 1.41
N LEU A 39 2.18 3.76 0.92
CA LEU A 39 3.08 3.51 -0.21
C LEU A 39 4.12 2.43 0.11
N ALA A 40 4.65 2.39 1.34
CA ALA A 40 5.62 1.37 1.76
C ALA A 40 4.98 -0.01 1.78
N LEU A 41 3.78 -0.11 2.34
CA LEU A 41 2.99 -1.35 2.29
C LEU A 41 2.68 -1.75 0.85
N LEU A 42 2.31 -0.81 -0.02
CA LEU A 42 2.06 -1.10 -1.44
C LEU A 42 3.33 -1.55 -2.20
N ALA A 43 4.50 -1.04 -1.81
CA ALA A 43 5.79 -1.40 -2.40
C ALA A 43 6.29 -2.80 -1.98
N GLU A 44 5.89 -3.27 -0.80
CA GLU A 44 6.31 -4.55 -0.23
C GLU A 44 5.29 -5.67 -0.46
N VAL A 45 4.00 -5.33 -0.44
CA VAL A 45 2.95 -6.29 -0.74
C VAL A 45 2.84 -6.40 -2.26
N GLU A 46 3.58 -7.35 -2.84
CA GLU A 46 3.30 -7.91 -4.16
C GLU A 46 1.98 -8.69 -4.09
N ASP A 47 0.87 -7.97 -3.89
CA ASP A 47 -0.38 -8.60 -3.50
C ASP A 47 -1.00 -9.31 -4.69
N THR A 48 -1.12 -10.63 -4.55
CA THR A 48 -1.79 -11.51 -5.52
C THR A 48 -3.30 -11.56 -5.30
N HIS A 49 -3.83 -10.90 -4.26
CA HIS A 49 -5.27 -10.89 -3.97
C HIS A 49 -6.12 -10.04 -4.93
N PRO A 50 -5.70 -8.82 -5.34
CA PRO A 50 -6.33 -8.09 -6.43
C PRO A 50 -6.30 -8.87 -7.75
N ALA A 51 -5.27 -9.72 -7.96
CA ALA A 51 -5.16 -10.58 -9.14
C ALA A 51 -6.24 -11.66 -9.20
N ARG A 52 -6.62 -12.24 -8.05
CA ARG A 52 -7.74 -13.19 -7.96
C ARG A 52 -9.09 -12.54 -8.27
N TRP A 53 -9.34 -11.30 -7.85
CA TRP A 53 -10.65 -10.64 -8.04
C TRP A 53 -10.79 -9.89 -9.37
N GLY A 54 -9.72 -9.27 -9.87
CA GLY A 54 -9.73 -8.51 -11.13
C GLY A 54 -9.79 -9.40 -12.38
N GLY A 55 -9.07 -10.53 -12.36
CA GLY A 55 -9.04 -11.43 -13.51
C GLY A 55 -10.33 -12.24 -13.71
N LEU A 56 -11.04 -12.57 -12.62
CA LEU A 56 -12.37 -13.21 -12.68
C LEU A 56 -13.46 -12.35 -13.35
N ARG A 57 -13.25 -11.03 -13.50
CA ARG A 57 -14.15 -10.13 -14.24
C ARG A 57 -13.90 -10.12 -15.75
N LYS A 58 -12.73 -10.58 -16.23
CA LYS A 58 -12.34 -10.53 -17.65
C LYS A 58 -12.36 -11.89 -18.34
N THR A 59 -12.18 -12.98 -17.59
CA THR A 59 -12.10 -14.32 -18.15
C THR A 59 -12.61 -15.35 -17.13
N SER A 60 -13.37 -16.33 -17.61
CA SER A 60 -13.85 -17.48 -16.82
C SER A 60 -12.74 -18.51 -16.55
N LEU A 61 -11.56 -18.34 -17.14
CA LEU A 61 -10.39 -19.20 -16.96
C LEU A 61 -9.49 -18.62 -15.86
N VAL A 62 -9.51 -19.29 -14.71
CA VAL A 62 -8.77 -18.96 -13.48
C VAL A 62 -7.26 -18.71 -13.68
N PRO A 63 -6.52 -19.43 -14.57
CA PRO A 63 -5.08 -19.23 -14.70
C PRO A 63 -4.68 -17.88 -15.29
N ASP A 64 -5.33 -17.45 -16.39
CA ASP A 64 -4.94 -16.23 -17.13
C ASP A 64 -5.28 -14.96 -16.35
N ALA A 65 -6.39 -15.00 -15.62
CA ALA A 65 -6.82 -14.00 -14.65
C ALA A 65 -5.75 -13.69 -13.58
N VAL A 66 -5.06 -14.73 -13.11
CA VAL A 66 -4.06 -14.62 -12.04
C VAL A 66 -2.75 -14.05 -12.59
N TRP A 67 -2.32 -14.43 -13.79
CA TRP A 67 -1.09 -13.93 -14.40
C TRP A 67 -1.16 -12.44 -14.76
N GLU A 68 -2.27 -11.96 -15.35
CA GLU A 68 -2.45 -10.53 -15.63
C GLU A 68 -2.44 -9.71 -14.33
N GLY A 69 -3.12 -10.20 -13.30
CA GLY A 69 -3.19 -9.50 -12.04
C GLY A 69 -1.85 -9.47 -11.27
N LEU A 70 -1.00 -10.48 -11.45
CA LEU A 70 0.36 -10.50 -10.89
C LEU A 70 1.25 -9.42 -11.53
N GLY A 71 1.20 -9.27 -12.86
CA GLY A 71 1.95 -8.23 -13.55
C GLY A 71 1.52 -6.83 -13.10
N VAL A 72 0.21 -6.61 -12.98
CA VAL A 72 -0.37 -5.35 -12.51
C VAL A 72 -0.04 -5.08 -11.04
N ALA A 73 0.02 -6.10 -10.17
CA ALA A 73 0.43 -5.93 -8.79
C ALA A 73 1.90 -5.51 -8.68
N ARG A 74 2.78 -6.21 -9.40
CA ARG A 74 4.22 -5.92 -9.43
C ARG A 74 4.52 -4.51 -9.94
N GLU A 75 3.88 -4.10 -11.04
CA GLU A 75 4.03 -2.75 -11.60
C GLU A 75 3.68 -1.67 -10.55
N LYS A 76 2.60 -1.88 -9.79
CA LYS A 76 2.20 -0.93 -8.73
C LYS A 76 3.21 -0.88 -7.60
N SER A 77 3.71 -2.03 -7.16
CA SER A 77 4.72 -2.10 -6.10
C SER A 77 6.02 -1.40 -6.52
N GLU A 78 6.47 -1.63 -7.76
CA GLU A 78 7.64 -0.95 -8.32
C GLU A 78 7.43 0.57 -8.42
N ARG A 79 6.24 1.02 -8.84
CA ARG A 79 5.91 2.46 -8.88
C ARG A 79 5.80 3.07 -7.49
N ALA A 80 5.22 2.39 -6.52
CA ALA A 80 5.17 2.85 -5.13
C ALA A 80 6.59 3.03 -4.56
N ARG A 81 7.50 2.08 -4.85
CA ARG A 81 8.92 2.20 -4.48
C ARG A 81 9.59 3.40 -5.14
N ALA A 82 9.32 3.64 -6.42
CA ALA A 82 9.85 4.80 -7.14
C ALA A 82 9.32 6.13 -6.58
N ILE A 83 8.04 6.19 -6.19
CA ILE A 83 7.44 7.36 -5.55
C ILE A 83 8.11 7.64 -4.20
N LEU A 84 8.31 6.61 -3.37
CA LEU A 84 9.03 6.74 -2.09
C LEU A 84 10.47 7.21 -2.28
N ALA A 85 11.19 6.71 -3.29
CA ALA A 85 12.56 7.14 -3.61
C ALA A 85 12.64 8.63 -4.00
N ARG A 86 11.55 9.21 -4.48
CA ARG A 86 11.43 10.65 -4.78
C ARG A 86 10.97 11.47 -3.56
N GLY A 87 10.85 10.87 -2.38
CA GLY A 87 10.39 11.52 -1.15
C GLY A 87 8.88 11.39 -0.87
N GLY A 88 8.15 10.60 -1.66
CA GLY A 88 6.75 10.28 -1.41
C GLY A 88 5.85 11.52 -1.31
N ALA A 89 4.96 11.53 -0.33
CA ALA A 89 4.05 12.65 -0.08
C ALA A 89 4.74 13.93 0.45
N ARG A 90 6.06 13.91 0.66
CA ARG A 90 6.81 15.04 1.23
C ARG A 90 7.30 16.01 0.18
N THR A 91 7.52 15.54 -1.04
CA THR A 91 8.05 16.34 -2.14
C THR A 91 6.96 16.58 -3.17
N GLU A 92 7.06 17.68 -3.91
CA GLU A 92 6.16 17.96 -5.03
C GLU A 92 6.28 16.90 -6.13
N GLU A 93 7.51 16.42 -6.39
CA GLU A 93 7.78 15.37 -7.37
C GLU A 93 7.11 14.04 -6.98
N GLY A 94 7.26 13.62 -5.72
CA GLY A 94 6.64 12.41 -5.20
C GLY A 94 5.12 12.52 -5.15
N LEU A 95 4.58 13.67 -4.72
CA LEU A 95 3.14 13.93 -4.74
C LEU A 95 2.56 13.86 -6.16
N LYS A 96 3.23 14.48 -7.14
CA LYS A 96 2.80 14.42 -8.54
C LYS A 96 2.76 12.98 -9.06
N ALA A 97 3.82 12.21 -8.81
CA ALA A 97 3.89 10.81 -9.21
C ALA A 97 2.84 9.93 -8.50
N LEU A 98 2.53 10.23 -7.23
CA LEU A 98 1.45 9.59 -6.48
C LEU A 98 0.08 9.86 -7.12
N TRP A 99 -0.21 11.11 -7.47
CA TRP A 99 -1.48 11.47 -8.12
C TRP A 99 -1.63 10.81 -9.50
N GLU A 100 -0.55 10.72 -10.27
CA GLU A 100 -0.53 10.00 -11.55
C GLU A 100 -0.83 8.51 -11.37
N LEU A 101 -0.19 7.85 -10.40
CA LEU A 101 -0.49 6.44 -10.07
C LEU A 101 -1.94 6.26 -9.65
N ASP A 102 -2.43 7.09 -8.73
CA ASP A 102 -3.78 7.02 -8.19
C ASP A 102 -4.86 7.27 -9.27
N ALA A 103 -4.64 8.23 -10.18
CA ALA A 103 -5.52 8.46 -11.33
C ALA A 103 -5.58 7.26 -12.29
N GLU A 104 -4.44 6.62 -12.54
CA GLU A 104 -4.37 5.43 -13.40
C GLU A 104 -5.05 4.21 -12.75
N LEU A 105 -4.86 4.01 -11.45
CA LEU A 105 -5.53 2.95 -10.70
C LEU A 105 -7.05 3.12 -10.78
N ARG A 106 -7.54 4.34 -10.56
CA ARG A 106 -8.96 4.68 -10.69
C ARG A 106 -9.49 4.44 -12.10
N SER A 107 -8.77 4.85 -13.14
CA SER A 107 -9.23 4.66 -14.53
C SER A 107 -9.35 3.17 -14.90
N LYS A 108 -8.54 2.31 -14.28
CA LYS A 108 -8.61 0.85 -14.40
C LYS A 108 -9.62 0.20 -13.44
N GLY A 109 -10.29 0.97 -12.57
CA GLY A 109 -11.20 0.45 -11.55
C GLY A 109 -10.49 -0.38 -10.46
N LEU A 110 -9.19 -0.14 -10.26
CA LEU A 110 -8.36 -0.86 -9.32
C LEU A 110 -8.17 -0.03 -8.05
N ASN A 111 -8.40 -0.66 -6.90
CA ASN A 111 -8.11 -0.06 -5.60
C ASN A 111 -7.29 -1.07 -4.78
N PRO A 112 -6.07 -0.72 -4.32
CA PRO A 112 -5.29 -1.57 -3.41
C PRO A 112 -5.87 -1.55 -1.98
N GLY A 113 -7.12 -2.02 -1.84
CA GLY A 113 -7.87 -2.00 -0.57
C GLY A 113 -7.16 -2.76 0.56
N SER A 114 -6.49 -3.86 0.26
CA SER A 114 -5.73 -4.61 1.27
C SER A 114 -4.58 -3.79 1.88
N CYS A 115 -3.91 -2.93 1.11
CA CYS A 115 -2.90 -2.01 1.65
C CYS A 115 -3.54 -0.91 2.51
N ALA A 116 -4.74 -0.45 2.15
CA ALA A 116 -5.49 0.50 2.96
C ALA A 116 -5.87 -0.11 4.32
N ASP A 117 -6.34 -1.36 4.33
CA ASP A 117 -6.66 -2.06 5.58
C ASP A 117 -5.40 -2.23 6.46
N LEU A 118 -4.27 -2.62 5.87
CA LEU A 118 -2.98 -2.72 6.59
C LEU A 118 -2.53 -1.38 7.17
N THR A 119 -2.73 -0.28 6.43
CA THR A 119 -2.41 1.07 6.88
C THR A 119 -3.28 1.45 8.07
N ALA A 120 -4.59 1.16 8.01
CA ALA A 120 -5.51 1.40 9.10
C ALA A 120 -5.16 0.57 10.35
N CYS A 121 -4.78 -0.70 10.18
CA CYS A 121 -4.26 -1.53 11.28
C CYS A 121 -3.00 -0.93 11.91
N SER A 122 -2.07 -0.44 11.08
CA SER A 122 -0.82 0.18 11.55
C SER A 122 -1.08 1.46 12.34
N LEU A 123 -2.01 2.29 11.87
CA LEU A 123 -2.44 3.51 12.57
C LEU A 123 -3.13 3.18 13.90
N MET A 124 -3.98 2.15 13.94
CA MET A 124 -4.61 1.68 15.18
C MET A 124 -3.56 1.23 16.20
N LEU A 125 -2.56 0.44 15.76
CA LEU A 125 -1.48 0.01 16.64
C LEU A 125 -0.71 1.22 17.18
N ALA A 126 -0.34 2.17 16.31
CA ALA A 126 0.33 3.41 16.73
C ALA A 126 -0.48 4.18 17.79
N LEU A 127 -1.80 4.34 17.61
CA LEU A 127 -2.67 5.00 18.60
C LEU A 127 -2.71 4.28 19.95
N LEU A 128 -2.57 2.95 19.96
CA LEU A 128 -2.52 2.16 21.18
C LEU A 128 -1.15 2.19 21.87
N THR A 129 -0.08 2.48 21.14
CA THR A 129 1.30 2.40 21.65
C THR A 129 1.92 3.75 21.96
N TRP A 130 1.91 4.70 21.02
CA TRP A 130 2.72 5.93 21.11
C TRP A 130 2.10 7.17 20.47
N LEU A 131 1.25 7.05 19.46
CA LEU A 131 0.64 8.19 18.76
C LEU A 131 -0.46 8.81 19.62
N ARG A 132 -0.28 10.09 19.98
CA ARG A 132 -1.27 10.87 20.74
C ARG A 132 -1.82 12.01 19.87
N PRO A 133 -3.09 11.96 19.45
CA PRO A 133 -3.72 12.97 18.62
C PRO A 133 -4.09 14.25 19.38
#